data_AF-A0A8J6LXT9-F1
#
_entry.id   AF-A0A8J6LXT9-F1
#
_cell.length_a   1.000
_cell.length_b   1.000
_cell.length_c   1.000
_cell.angle_alpha   90.00
_cell.angle_beta   90.00
_cell.angle_gamma   90.00
#
_symmetry.space_group_name_H-M   'P 1'
#
loop_
_entity.id
_entity.type
_entity.pdbx_description
1 polymer ?
#
loop_
_entity_poly.entity_id
_entity_poly.type
_entity_poly.pdbx_seq_one_letter_code
_entity_poly.pdbx_strand_id
1 'polypeptide(L)'
;MILWQAIVALCGVWLVAVAGLMAFRPERARDYLAAAGSTDFINIAEHALRMLAGVSFYLAAPVSRFPLGFEVFGAFVVATSAIILMIPRRWHHGYALFWAKRLSLRTIRLLAPLSAAAGLFVLYAII
;
A
#
# COMPACT_ATOMS: atom_id res chain seq x y z
N MET A 1 6.09 -1.29 21.28
CA MET A 1 7.15 -1.32 20.24
C MET A 1 7.02 -2.55 19.34
N ILE A 2 6.96 -3.76 19.90
CA ILE A 2 6.87 -5.03 19.13
C ILE A 2 5.67 -5.07 18.18
N LEU A 3 4.48 -4.63 18.61
CA LEU A 3 3.28 -4.63 17.78
C LEU A 3 3.46 -3.83 16.47
N TRP A 4 3.97 -2.59 16.56
CA TRP A 4 4.14 -1.71 15.40
C TRP A 4 5.17 -2.26 14.42
N GLN A 5 6.29 -2.81 14.93
CA GLN A 5 7.28 -3.50 14.11
C GLN A 5 6.67 -4.69 13.36
N ALA A 6 5.85 -5.49 14.04
CA ALA A 6 5.17 -6.64 13.43
C ALA A 6 4.21 -6.21 12.32
N ILE A 7 3.46 -5.11 12.50
CA ILE A 7 2.57 -4.57 11.46
C ILE A 7 3.38 -4.06 10.26
N VAL A 8 4.49 -3.33 10.49
CA VAL A 8 5.36 -2.88 9.40
C VAL A 8 5.97 -4.07 8.64
N ALA A 9 6.43 -5.10 9.36
CA ALA A 9 6.93 -6.32 8.74
C ALA A 9 5.84 -7.01 7.90
N LEU A 10 4.60 -7.06 8.41
CA LEU A 10 3.45 -7.57 7.66
C LEU A 10 3.19 -6.74 6.38
N CYS A 11 3.35 -5.42 6.42
CA CYS A 11 3.28 -4.58 5.21
C CYS A 11 4.38 -4.96 4.20
N GLY A 12 5.59 -5.23 4.66
CA GLY A 12 6.69 -5.71 3.81
C GLY A 12 6.37 -7.05 3.14
N VAL A 13 5.89 -8.03 3.91
CA VAL A 13 5.43 -9.34 3.39
C VAL A 13 4.27 -9.17 2.40
N TRP A 14 3.32 -8.29 2.71
CA TRP A 14 2.20 -7.98 1.83
C TRP A 14 2.65 -7.43 0.48
N LEU A 15 3.62 -6.52 0.44
CA LEU A 15 4.16 -5.97 -0.81
C LEU A 15 4.86 -7.05 -1.67
N VAL A 16 5.55 -8.00 -1.04
CA VAL A 16 6.13 -9.17 -1.73
C VAL A 16 5.01 -10.09 -2.27
N ALA A 17 3.95 -10.32 -1.50
CA ALA A 17 2.79 -11.09 -1.96
C ALA A 17 2.09 -10.42 -3.15
N VAL A 18 1.93 -9.08 -3.11
CA VAL A 18 1.41 -8.29 -4.24
C VAL A 18 2.31 -8.41 -5.46
N ALA A 19 3.64 -8.42 -5.30
CA ALA A 19 4.56 -8.67 -6.41
C ALA A 19 4.32 -10.05 -7.04
N GLY A 20 4.13 -11.10 -6.23
CA GLY A 20 3.75 -12.43 -6.71
C GLY A 20 2.44 -12.40 -7.48
N LEU A 21 1.42 -11.74 -6.96
CA LEU A 21 0.13 -11.57 -7.63
C LEU A 21 0.30 -10.89 -9.00
N MET A 22 1.07 -9.81 -9.07
CA MET A 22 1.33 -9.07 -10.31
C MET A 22 2.11 -9.90 -11.35
N ALA A 23 3.09 -10.68 -10.91
CA ALA A 23 3.90 -11.51 -11.79
C ALA A 23 3.10 -12.69 -12.38
N PHE A 24 2.39 -13.43 -11.51
CA PHE A 24 1.77 -14.70 -11.87
C PHE A 24 0.30 -14.60 -12.29
N ARG A 25 -0.43 -13.57 -11.84
CA ARG A 25 -1.87 -13.38 -12.10
C ARG A 25 -2.20 -11.88 -12.33
N PRO A 26 -1.59 -11.24 -13.35
CA PRO A 26 -1.74 -9.80 -13.58
C PRO A 26 -3.19 -9.37 -13.86
N GLU A 27 -4.04 -10.26 -14.39
CA GLU A 27 -5.46 -10.00 -14.61
C GLU A 27 -6.16 -9.73 -13.27
N ARG A 28 -5.94 -10.61 -12.28
CA ARG A 28 -6.49 -10.43 -10.93
C ARG A 28 -5.94 -9.20 -10.24
N ALA A 29 -4.64 -8.91 -10.40
CA ALA A 29 -4.04 -7.70 -9.86
C ALA A 29 -4.73 -6.44 -10.41
N ARG A 30 -5.02 -6.42 -11.71
CA ARG A 30 -5.76 -5.33 -12.36
C ARG A 30 -7.20 -5.23 -11.89
N ASP A 31 -7.87 -6.37 -11.69
CA ASP A 31 -9.26 -6.42 -11.22
C ASP A 31 -9.37 -5.89 -9.77
N TYR A 32 -8.42 -6.24 -8.89
CA TYR A 32 -8.35 -5.67 -7.55
C TYR A 32 -8.04 -4.18 -7.56
N LEU A 33 -7.15 -3.72 -8.43
CA LEU A 33 -6.94 -2.29 -8.64
C LEU A 33 -8.24 -1.60 -9.08
N ALA A 34 -8.99 -2.19 -10.02
CA ALA A 34 -10.26 -1.64 -10.48
C ALA A 34 -11.35 -1.64 -9.40
N ALA A 35 -11.28 -2.56 -8.43
CA ALA A 35 -12.23 -2.64 -7.32
C ALA A 35 -12.00 -1.58 -6.23
N ALA A 36 -10.84 -0.91 -6.21
CA ALA A 36 -10.53 0.13 -5.22
C ALA A 36 -11.59 1.23 -5.22
N GLY A 37 -12.10 1.57 -4.03
CA GLY A 37 -13.18 2.55 -3.84
C GLY A 37 -14.54 2.18 -4.44
N SER A 38 -14.77 0.94 -4.92
CA SER A 38 -16.02 0.55 -5.62
C SER A 38 -17.26 0.51 -4.72
N THR A 39 -17.07 0.25 -3.43
CA THR A 39 -18.12 0.33 -2.39
C THR A 39 -17.62 1.16 -1.21
N ASP A 40 -18.53 1.64 -0.36
CA ASP A 40 -18.13 2.38 0.86
C ASP A 40 -17.31 1.49 1.80
N PHE A 41 -17.68 0.22 1.93
CA PHE A 41 -16.92 -0.75 2.72
C PHE A 41 -15.50 -0.93 2.20
N ILE A 42 -15.31 -1.13 0.90
CA ILE A 42 -13.98 -1.28 0.30
C ILE A 42 -13.15 0.00 0.50
N ASN A 43 -13.75 1.17 0.28
CA ASN A 43 -13.07 2.45 0.45
C ASN A 43 -12.60 2.67 1.90
N ILE A 44 -13.50 2.45 2.86
CA ILE A 44 -13.20 2.63 4.28
C ILE A 44 -12.18 1.60 4.75
N ALA A 45 -12.34 0.32 4.40
CA ALA A 45 -11.43 -0.73 4.79
C ALA A 45 -10.01 -0.50 4.22
N GLU A 46 -9.89 -0.12 2.95
CA GLU A 46 -8.61 0.19 2.32
C GLU A 46 -7.89 1.32 3.05
N HIS A 47 -8.56 2.45 3.30
CA HIS A 47 -7.94 3.58 3.98
C HIS A 47 -7.71 3.34 5.47
N ALA A 48 -8.55 2.55 6.14
CA ALA A 48 -8.33 2.18 7.53
C ALA A 48 -7.07 1.30 7.68
N LEU A 49 -6.91 0.29 6.84
CA LEU A 49 -5.71 -0.55 6.82
C LEU A 49 -4.47 0.25 6.42
N ARG A 50 -4.59 1.14 5.42
CA ARG A 50 -3.50 2.03 5.00
C ARG A 50 -3.10 3.01 6.12
N MET A 51 -4.06 3.58 6.83
CA MET A 51 -3.80 4.47 7.96
C MET A 51 -3.15 3.73 9.13
N LEU A 52 -3.61 2.50 9.43
CA LEU A 52 -2.97 1.63 10.41
C LEU A 52 -1.50 1.35 10.05
N ALA A 53 -1.22 1.06 8.77
CA ALA A 53 0.15 0.92 8.29
C ALA A 53 0.95 2.21 8.50
N GLY A 54 0.41 3.37 8.10
CA GLY A 54 1.07 4.67 8.27
C GLY A 54 1.39 5.01 9.73
N VAL A 55 0.45 4.81 10.65
CA VAL A 55 0.67 4.96 12.10
C VAL A 55 1.76 4.00 12.59
N SER A 56 1.76 2.76 12.10
CA SER A 56 2.76 1.77 12.47
C SER A 56 4.16 2.17 12.00
N PHE A 57 4.31 2.70 10.78
CA PHE A 57 5.57 3.26 10.29
C PHE A 57 6.06 4.42 11.17
N TYR A 58 5.17 5.38 11.47
CA TYR A 58 5.52 6.54 12.29
C TYR A 58 5.97 6.13 13.70
N LEU A 59 5.19 5.27 14.38
CA LEU A 59 5.49 4.83 15.75
C LEU A 59 6.66 3.84 15.83
N ALA A 60 6.99 3.16 14.73
CA ALA A 60 8.16 2.30 14.64
C ALA A 60 9.42 3.06 14.20
N ALA A 61 9.35 4.35 13.89
CA ALA A 61 10.51 5.13 13.46
C ALA A 61 11.71 5.07 14.41
N PRO A 62 11.58 5.17 15.75
CA PRO A 62 12.73 5.20 16.66
C PRO A 62 13.56 3.90 16.70
N VAL A 63 13.00 2.79 16.22
CA VAL A 63 13.68 1.48 16.20
C VAL A 63 14.08 1.03 14.80
N SER A 64 13.68 1.77 13.76
CA SER A 64 13.99 1.39 12.39
C SER A 64 15.41 1.83 12.03
N ARG A 65 15.96 1.22 10.97
CA ARG A 65 17.26 1.62 10.40
C ARG A 65 17.21 3.00 9.74
N PHE A 66 16.01 3.52 9.46
CA PHE A 66 15.78 4.80 8.80
C PHE A 66 14.71 5.62 9.53
N PRO A 67 15.00 6.17 10.74
CA PRO A 67 14.00 6.82 11.57
C PRO A 67 13.26 7.95 10.87
N LEU A 68 13.98 8.92 10.29
CA LEU A 68 13.38 10.05 9.56
C LEU A 68 12.54 9.57 8.36
N GLY A 69 13.00 8.54 7.65
CA GLY A 69 12.27 7.97 6.52
C GLY A 69 10.94 7.36 6.94
N PHE A 70 10.93 6.61 8.04
CA PHE A 70 9.72 6.01 8.62
C PHE A 70 8.74 7.07 9.14
N GLU A 71 9.25 8.11 9.80
CA GLU A 71 8.45 9.22 10.31
C GLU A 71 7.73 9.96 9.17
N VAL A 72 8.48 10.43 8.18
CA VAL A 72 7.93 11.18 7.03
C VAL A 72 6.98 10.31 6.21
N PHE A 73 7.37 9.06 5.92
CA PHE A 73 6.52 8.14 5.16
C PHE A 73 5.23 7.81 5.92
N GLY A 74 5.32 7.49 7.21
CA GLY A 74 4.16 7.19 8.05
C GLY A 74 3.19 8.36 8.11
N ALA A 75 3.69 9.57 8.39
CA ALA A 75 2.88 10.79 8.43
C ALA A 75 2.20 11.07 7.07
N PHE A 76 2.93 10.92 5.96
CA PHE A 76 2.39 11.08 4.61
C PHE A 76 1.26 10.07 4.32
N VAL A 77 1.44 8.80 4.69
CA VAL A 77 0.44 7.75 4.47
C VAL A 77 -0.83 8.02 5.29
N VAL A 78 -0.69 8.47 6.55
CA VAL A 78 -1.82 8.85 7.39
C VAL A 78 -2.57 10.05 6.80
N ALA A 79 -1.85 11.13 6.47
CA ALA A 79 -2.44 12.35 5.94
C ALA A 79 -3.19 12.10 4.62
N THR A 80 -2.57 11.38 3.68
CA THR A 80 -3.22 11.06 2.40
C THR A 80 -4.43 10.15 2.56
N SER A 81 -4.42 9.20 3.51
CA SER A 81 -5.58 8.34 3.78
C SER A 81 -6.75 9.15 4.34
N ALA A 82 -6.49 10.08 5.26
CA ALA A 82 -7.51 10.98 5.79
C ALA A 82 -8.10 11.87 4.69
N ILE A 83 -7.26 12.48 3.84
CA ILE A 83 -7.72 13.31 2.72
C ILE A 83 -8.61 12.51 1.77
N ILE A 84 -8.22 11.28 1.40
CA ILE A 84 -9.01 10.49 0.45
C ILE A 84 -10.35 10.05 1.05
N LEU A 85 -10.43 9.83 2.36
CA LEU A 85 -11.71 9.59 3.04
C LEU A 85 -12.64 10.80 3.04
N MET A 86 -12.10 12.02 2.91
CA MET A 86 -12.89 13.26 2.87
C MET A 86 -13.37 13.64 1.47
N ILE A 87 -12.67 13.21 0.41
CA ILE A 87 -13.10 13.49 -0.97
C ILE A 87 -14.24 12.55 -1.40
N PRO A 88 -15.05 12.93 -2.41
CA PRO A 88 -16.11 12.05 -2.89
C PRO A 88 -15.55 10.70 -3.38
N ARG A 89 -16.04 9.58 -2.82
CA ARG A 89 -15.61 8.22 -3.19
C ARG A 89 -15.58 7.97 -4.70
N ARG A 90 -16.54 8.52 -5.44
CA ARG A 90 -16.61 8.44 -6.91
C ARG A 90 -15.33 8.92 -7.60
N TRP A 91 -14.58 9.85 -7.01
CA TRP A 91 -13.31 10.33 -7.54
C TRP A 91 -12.19 9.32 -7.28
N HIS A 92 -12.14 8.75 -6.07
CA HIS A 92 -11.18 7.69 -5.74
C HIS A 92 -11.39 6.47 -6.64
N HIS A 93 -12.63 5.99 -6.76
CA HIS A 93 -12.95 4.89 -7.66
C HIS A 93 -12.70 5.22 -9.14
N GLY A 94 -13.03 6.44 -9.57
CA GLY A 94 -12.73 6.91 -10.93
C GLY A 94 -11.24 6.90 -11.24
N TYR A 95 -10.39 7.27 -10.28
CA TYR A 95 -8.94 7.22 -10.40
C TYR A 95 -8.42 5.78 -10.50
N ALA A 96 -8.98 4.86 -9.70
CA ALA A 96 -8.67 3.44 -9.78
C ALA A 96 -8.98 2.86 -11.16
N LEU A 97 -10.17 3.13 -11.71
CA LEU A 97 -10.57 2.73 -13.06
C LEU A 97 -9.71 3.37 -14.15
N PHE A 98 -9.31 4.64 -13.99
CA PHE A 98 -8.45 5.37 -14.91
C PHE A 98 -7.09 4.66 -15.09
N TRP A 99 -6.50 4.15 -14.01
CA TRP A 99 -5.24 3.40 -14.07
C TRP A 99 -5.43 1.96 -14.51
N ALA A 100 -6.47 1.27 -14.03
CA ALA A 100 -6.77 -0.09 -14.45
C ALA A 100 -6.94 -0.21 -15.97
N LYS A 101 -7.52 0.81 -16.63
CA LYS A 101 -7.66 0.86 -18.10
C LYS A 101 -6.34 1.12 -18.85
N ARG A 102 -5.37 1.82 -18.23
CA ARG A 102 -4.08 2.16 -18.86
C ARG A 102 -2.98 1.15 -18.61
N LEU A 103 -3.03 0.44 -17.48
CA LEU A 103 -2.03 -0.54 -17.14
C LEU A 103 -2.28 -1.84 -17.92
N SER A 104 -1.44 -2.07 -18.93
CA SER A 104 -1.42 -3.35 -19.63
C SER A 104 -0.98 -4.47 -18.69
N LEU A 105 -1.37 -5.72 -18.97
CA LEU A 105 -0.93 -6.88 -18.19
C LEU A 105 0.60 -7.02 -18.17
N ARG A 106 1.27 -6.64 -19.28
CA ARG A 106 2.73 -6.59 -19.36
C ARG A 106 3.29 -5.53 -18.41
N THR A 107 2.71 -4.33 -18.39
CA THR A 107 3.11 -3.26 -17.46
C THR A 107 2.96 -3.71 -16.01
N ILE A 108 1.85 -4.36 -15.65
CA ILE A 108 1.62 -4.89 -14.30
C ILE A 108 2.72 -5.90 -13.92
N ARG A 109 3.05 -6.84 -14.80
CA ARG A 109 4.15 -7.79 -14.56
C ARG A 109 5.50 -7.08 -14.40
N LEU A 110 5.79 -6.08 -15.23
CA LEU A 110 7.04 -5.31 -15.18
C LEU A 110 7.17 -4.46 -13.90
N LEU A 111 6.05 -4.11 -13.25
CA LEU A 111 6.04 -3.41 -11.97
C LEU A 111 6.23 -4.36 -10.77
N ALA A 112 6.08 -5.68 -10.94
CA ALA A 112 6.21 -6.64 -9.85
C ALA A 112 7.57 -6.56 -9.12
N PRO A 113 8.72 -6.44 -9.79
CA PRO A 113 10.01 -6.28 -9.12
C PRO A 113 10.08 -5.03 -8.23
N LEU A 114 9.39 -3.94 -8.59
CA LEU A 114 9.36 -2.72 -7.78
C LEU A 114 8.60 -2.95 -6.47
N SER A 115 7.47 -3.65 -6.53
CA SER A 115 6.71 -4.03 -5.33
C SER A 115 7.51 -4.98 -4.43
N ALA A 116 8.20 -5.96 -5.02
CA ALA A 116 9.07 -6.87 -4.27
C ALA A 116 10.24 -6.13 -3.61
N ALA A 117 10.92 -5.24 -4.34
CA ALA A 117 12.02 -4.43 -3.82
C ALA A 117 11.55 -3.54 -2.66
N ALA A 118 10.39 -2.89 -2.79
CA ALA A 118 9.80 -2.10 -1.72
C ALA A 118 9.49 -2.96 -0.48
N GLY A 119 8.91 -4.14 -0.66
CA GLY A 119 8.61 -5.06 0.45
C GLY A 119 9.85 -5.56 1.18
N LEU A 120 10.88 -5.98 0.43
CA LEU A 120 12.17 -6.41 0.98
C LEU A 120 12.89 -5.26 1.68
N PHE A 121 12.83 -4.04 1.14
CA PHE A 121 13.39 -2.85 1.77
C PHE A 121 12.70 -2.54 3.10
N VAL A 122 11.37 -2.61 3.15
CA VAL A 122 10.61 -2.41 4.40
C VAL A 122 11.00 -3.44 5.46
N LEU A 123 11.12 -4.71 5.08
CA LEU A 123 11.57 -5.77 5.99
C LEU A 123 12.99 -5.51 6.51
N TYR A 124 13.92 -5.19 5.62
CA TYR A 124 15.29 -4.81 5.98
C TYR A 124 15.35 -3.56 6.87
N ALA A 125 14.44 -2.60 6.68
CA ALA A 125 14.44 -1.36 7.44
C ALA A 125 13.95 -1.56 8.87
N ILE A 126 13.12 -2.58 9.14
CA ILE A 126 12.50 -2.80 10.45
C ILE A 126 13.06 -4.00 11.24
N ILE A 127 13.73 -4.94 10.56
CA ILE A 127 14.43 -6.10 11.14
C ILE A 127 15.94 -5.89 10.97
#